data_AF-A0A2S5LH97-F1
#
_entry.id   AF-A0A2S5LH97-F1
#
_cell.length_a   1.000
_cell.length_b   1.000
_cell.length_c   1.000
_cell.angle_alpha   90.00
_cell.angle_beta   90.00
_cell.angle_gamma   90.00
#
_symmetry.space_group_name_H-M   'P 1'
#
loop_
_entity.id
_entity.type
_entity.pdbx_description
1 polymer ?
#
loop_
_entity_poly.entity_id
_entity_poly.type
_entity_poly.pdbx_seq_one_letter_code
_entity_poly.pdbx_strand_id
1 'polypeptide(L)'
;MTRADIVEAARRWRGTPYVHQASLIHVGCDCLGLVRGVWRDIIGDEPESAPAYTPDWAEALSAETLLDAAHRHFRVVALSDFREGDVLLLRFREHFPAKHLGVATSTTHMIH
;
A
#
# COMPACT_ATOMS: atom_id res chain seq x y z
N MET A 1 17.69 5.15 -5.28
CA MET A 1 16.23 5.34 -5.17
C MET A 1 15.94 6.72 -4.62
N THR A 2 15.17 7.51 -5.36
CA THR A 2 14.63 8.81 -4.96
C THR A 2 13.11 8.69 -4.71
N ARG A 3 12.51 9.69 -4.08
CA ARG A 3 11.04 9.76 -3.94
C ARG A 3 10.33 9.84 -5.29
N ALA A 4 10.93 10.54 -6.26
CA ALA A 4 10.40 10.64 -7.62
C ALA A 4 10.32 9.26 -8.29
N ASP A 5 11.31 8.38 -8.07
CA ASP A 5 11.29 7.01 -8.60
C ASP A 5 10.08 6.22 -8.08
N ILE A 6 9.78 6.34 -6.79
CA ILE A 6 8.63 5.68 -6.14
C ILE A 6 7.31 6.20 -6.73
N VAL A 7 7.18 7.52 -6.90
CA VAL A 7 5.98 8.14 -7.49
C VAL A 7 5.78 7.69 -8.93
N GLU A 8 6.84 7.66 -9.74
CA GLU A 8 6.77 7.19 -11.12
C GLU A 8 6.42 5.70 -11.19
N ALA A 9 6.98 4.86 -10.32
CA ALA A 9 6.58 3.47 -10.22
C ALA A 9 5.09 3.33 -9.87
N ALA A 10 4.60 4.04 -8.86
CA ALA A 10 3.20 4.01 -8.47
C ALA A 10 2.26 4.48 -9.59
N ARG A 11 2.63 5.53 -10.35
CA ARG A 11 1.83 6.05 -11.46
C ARG A 11 1.60 5.04 -12.59
N ARG A 12 2.54 4.10 -12.81
CA ARG A 12 2.39 3.04 -13.81
C ARG A 12 1.19 2.12 -13.51
N TRP A 13 0.84 1.96 -12.23
CA TRP A 13 -0.30 1.14 -11.81
C TRP A 13 -1.66 1.75 -12.14
N ARG A 14 -1.73 3.03 -12.48
CA ARG A 14 -2.98 3.71 -12.84
C ARG A 14 -3.67 2.97 -14.00
N GLY A 15 -4.94 2.65 -13.81
CA GLY A 15 -5.75 1.91 -14.79
C GLY A 15 -5.61 0.38 -14.71
N THR A 16 -4.82 -0.15 -13.77
CA THR A 16 -4.85 -1.58 -13.45
C THR A 16 -6.20 -1.91 -12.81
N PRO A 17 -6.94 -2.93 -13.29
CA PRO A 17 -8.24 -3.28 -12.73
C PRO A 17 -8.10 -3.84 -11.31
N TYR A 18 -9.13 -3.63 -10.49
CA TYR A 18 -9.14 -4.18 -9.15
C TYR A 18 -9.32 -5.70 -9.19
N VAL A 19 -8.35 -6.46 -8.67
CA VAL A 19 -8.44 -7.91 -8.50
C VAL A 19 -7.84 -8.27 -7.14
N HIS A 20 -8.67 -8.85 -6.27
CA HIS A 20 -8.30 -9.23 -4.91
C HIS A 20 -7.07 -10.14 -4.88
N GLN A 21 -6.10 -9.82 -4.02
CA GLN A 21 -4.79 -10.48 -3.86
C GLN A 21 -3.86 -10.47 -5.10
N ALA A 22 -4.28 -9.88 -6.21
CA ALA A 22 -3.43 -9.76 -7.38
C ALA A 22 -2.42 -8.63 -7.22
N SER A 23 -1.32 -8.70 -7.98
CA SER A 23 -0.26 -7.70 -7.96
C SER A 23 0.46 -7.71 -9.30
N LEU A 24 -0.29 -7.49 -10.38
CA LEU A 24 0.25 -7.44 -11.74
C LEU A 24 -0.31 -6.25 -12.49
N ILE A 25 0.58 -5.34 -12.86
CA ILE A 25 0.26 -4.10 -13.59
C ILE A 25 -0.55 -4.40 -14.86
N HIS A 26 -1.59 -3.61 -15.10
CA HIS A 26 -2.53 -3.73 -16.22
C HIS A 26 -3.36 -5.03 -16.29
N VAL A 27 -3.12 -6.00 -15.40
CA VAL A 27 -3.87 -7.27 -15.33
C VAL A 27 -4.80 -7.32 -14.13
N GLY A 28 -4.31 -6.93 -12.96
CA GLY A 28 -5.09 -6.97 -11.73
C GLY A 28 -4.28 -6.62 -10.49
N CYS A 29 -4.81 -5.78 -9.62
CA CYS A 29 -4.26 -5.56 -8.29
C CYS A 29 -5.31 -5.15 -7.26
N ASP A 30 -5.01 -5.34 -5.98
CA ASP A 30 -5.64 -4.59 -4.90
C ASP A 30 -4.67 -3.58 -4.30
N CYS A 31 -5.07 -2.90 -3.21
CA CYS A 31 -4.27 -1.85 -2.61
C CYS A 31 -2.90 -2.33 -2.08
N LEU A 32 -2.86 -3.53 -1.48
CA LEU A 32 -1.60 -4.13 -1.03
C LEU A 32 -0.79 -4.62 -2.24
N GLY A 33 -1.46 -5.20 -3.22
CA GLY A 33 -0.88 -5.60 -4.50
C GLY A 33 -0.17 -4.47 -5.22
N LEU A 34 -0.73 -3.25 -5.20
CA LEU A 34 -0.06 -2.07 -5.73
C LEU A 34 1.23 -1.75 -4.97
N VAL A 35 1.19 -1.69 -3.64
CA VAL A 35 2.38 -1.37 -2.81
C VAL A 35 3.46 -2.42 -2.96
N ARG A 36 3.09 -3.70 -2.96
CA ARG A 36 4.00 -4.84 -3.23
C ARG A 36 4.64 -4.72 -4.61
N GLY A 37 3.87 -4.32 -5.61
CA GLY A 37 4.35 -4.08 -6.96
C GLY A 37 5.35 -2.94 -7.07
N VAL A 38 5.05 -1.79 -6.45
CA VAL A 38 5.99 -0.67 -6.35
C VAL A 38 7.26 -1.08 -5.60
N TRP A 39 7.15 -1.88 -4.53
CA TRP A 39 8.29 -2.43 -3.82
C TRP A 39 9.19 -3.26 -4.74
N ARG A 40 8.59 -4.18 -5.52
CA ARG A 40 9.34 -5.01 -6.49
C ARG A 40 10.10 -4.19 -7.52
N ASP A 41 9.48 -3.14 -8.04
CA ASP A 41 10.11 -2.28 -9.04
C ASP A 41 11.27 -1.45 -8.48
N ILE A 42 11.20 -1.08 -7.21
CA ILE A 42 12.07 -0.05 -6.63
C ILE A 42 13.15 -0.63 -5.70
N ILE A 43 12.82 -1.69 -4.95
CA ILE A 43 13.67 -2.29 -3.91
C ILE A 43 14.14 -3.68 -4.35
N GLY A 44 13.27 -4.47 -4.99
CA GLY A 44 13.52 -5.86 -5.37
C GLY A 44 12.57 -6.82 -4.67
N ASP A 45 13.05 -8.00 -4.28
CA ASP A 45 12.18 -9.03 -3.69
C ASP A 45 11.38 -8.51 -2.47
N GLU A 46 10.15 -9.00 -2.34
CA GLU A 46 9.28 -8.64 -1.22
C GLU A 46 9.82 -9.20 0.10
N PRO A 47 9.74 -8.45 1.20
CA PRO A 47 10.38 -8.82 2.46
C PRO A 47 9.63 -9.93 3.20
N GLU A 48 8.34 -10.12 2.91
CA GLU A 48 7.51 -11.20 3.43
C GLU A 48 6.45 -11.60 2.41
N SER A 49 5.99 -12.86 2.45
CA SER A 49 4.86 -13.29 1.64
C SER A 49 3.56 -12.70 2.18
N ALA A 50 2.76 -12.09 1.31
CA ALA A 50 1.43 -11.63 1.69
C ALA A 50 0.55 -12.83 2.12
N PRO A 51 -0.08 -12.79 3.31
CA PRO A 51 -0.96 -13.87 3.73
C PRO A 51 -2.19 -13.93 2.82
N ALA A 52 -2.86 -15.08 2.77
CA ALA A 52 -4.20 -15.12 2.21
C ALA A 52 -5.16 -14.34 3.15
N TYR A 53 -5.71 -13.23 2.67
CA TYR A 53 -6.74 -12.45 3.37
C TYR A 53 -8.05 -12.45 2.58
N THR A 54 -9.19 -12.47 3.26
CA THR A 54 -10.49 -12.21 2.64
C THR A 54 -10.70 -10.70 2.45
N PRO A 55 -11.61 -10.26 1.55
CA PRO A 55 -11.97 -8.84 1.44
C PRO A 55 -12.41 -8.22 2.77
N ASP A 56 -13.10 -9.00 3.61
CA ASP A 56 -13.64 -8.58 4.91
C ASP A 56 -12.69 -8.86 6.09
N TRP A 57 -11.47 -9.30 5.80
CA TRP A 57 -10.56 -9.88 6.80
C TRP A 57 -10.15 -8.92 7.92
N ALA A 58 -10.05 -7.62 7.62
CA ALA A 58 -9.79 -6.60 8.62
C ALA A 58 -10.97 -6.39 9.58
N GLU A 59 -12.21 -6.65 9.14
CA GLU A 59 -13.42 -6.38 9.94
C GLU A 59 -13.80 -7.54 10.86
N ALA A 60 -13.49 -8.78 10.47
CA ALA A 60 -13.89 -9.97 11.23
C ALA A 60 -13.00 -10.29 12.45
N LEU A 61 -11.76 -9.80 12.50
CA LEU A 61 -10.77 -10.24 13.52
C LEU A 61 -10.13 -9.11 14.32
N SER A 62 -10.52 -7.83 14.11
CA SER A 62 -9.87 -6.66 14.74
C SER A 62 -8.35 -6.64 14.60
N ALA A 63 -7.78 -7.42 13.67
CA ALA A 63 -6.35 -7.60 13.54
C ALA A 63 -5.76 -6.44 12.74
N GLU A 64 -4.82 -5.72 13.34
CA GLU A 64 -4.09 -4.61 12.74
C GLU A 64 -3.03 -5.09 11.72
N THR A 65 -3.32 -6.14 10.95
CA THR A 65 -2.26 -6.86 10.21
C THR A 65 -1.54 -6.00 9.18
N LEU A 66 -2.24 -5.10 8.49
CA LEU A 66 -1.59 -4.14 7.58
C LEU A 66 -0.72 -3.14 8.35
N LEU A 67 -1.17 -2.68 9.52
CA LEU A 67 -0.40 -1.77 10.37
C LEU A 67 0.83 -2.46 10.95
N ASP A 68 0.69 -3.69 11.42
CA ASP A 68 1.79 -4.49 11.94
C ASP A 68 2.82 -4.77 10.85
N ALA A 69 2.38 -5.11 9.63
CA ALA A 69 3.26 -5.25 8.47
C ALA A 69 3.94 -3.93 8.12
N ALA A 70 3.21 -2.82 8.16
CA ALA A 70 3.77 -1.49 7.93
C ALA A 70 4.87 -1.16 8.97
N HIS A 71 4.65 -1.48 10.25
CA HIS A 71 5.64 -1.28 11.31
C HIS A 71 6.90 -2.13 11.14
N ARG A 72 6.79 -3.33 10.56
CA ARG A 72 7.95 -4.20 10.29
C ARG A 72 8.81 -3.68 9.13
N HIS A 73 8.19 -3.12 8.09
CA HIS A 73 8.85 -2.87 6.80
C HIS A 73 9.03 -1.41 6.43
N PHE A 74 8.33 -0.49 7.11
CA PHE A 74 8.37 0.94 6.83
C PHE A 74 8.81 1.75 8.05
N ARG A 75 9.37 2.93 7.76
CA ARG A 75 9.61 3.95 8.78
C ARG A 75 8.36 4.83 8.91
N VAL A 76 7.81 4.91 10.11
CA VAL A 76 6.68 5.80 10.41
C VAL A 76 7.11 7.26 10.28
N VAL A 77 6.25 8.06 9.64
CA VAL A 77 6.37 9.51 9.53
C VAL A 77 5.18 10.19 10.18
N ALA A 78 5.38 11.38 10.75
CA ALA A 78 4.29 12.17 11.27
C ALA A 78 3.36 12.60 10.12
N LEU A 79 2.05 12.68 10.39
CA LEU A 79 1.07 13.10 9.38
C LEU A 79 1.29 14.54 8.89
N SER A 80 1.95 15.39 9.67
CA SER A 80 2.34 16.74 9.22
C SER A 80 3.48 16.73 8.21
N ASP A 81 4.23 15.63 8.14
CA ASP A 81 5.54 15.55 7.49
C ASP A 81 5.55 14.58 6.31
N PHE A 82 4.42 13.92 6.01
CA PHE A 82 4.34 13.00 4.88
C PHE A 82 4.64 13.74 3.57
N ARG A 83 5.21 13.00 2.63
CA ARG A 83 5.66 13.50 1.34
C ARG A 83 5.34 12.51 0.24
N GLU A 84 5.45 12.99 -0.99
CA GLU A 84 5.44 12.18 -2.20
C GLU A 84 6.36 10.96 -2.09
N GLY A 85 5.84 9.78 -2.42
CA GLY A 85 6.52 8.50 -2.28
C GLY A 85 6.33 7.82 -0.92
N ASP A 86 5.71 8.48 0.07
CA ASP A 86 5.29 7.77 1.30
C ASP A 86 4.07 6.88 1.03
N VAL A 87 4.00 5.76 1.75
CA VAL A 87 2.83 4.89 1.78
C VAL A 87 1.86 5.40 2.85
N LEU A 88 0.63 5.66 2.44
CA LEU A 88 -0.48 6.04 3.29
C LEU A 88 -1.25 4.79 3.69
N LEU A 89 -1.41 4.58 5.00
CA LEU A 89 -2.21 3.52 5.57
C LEU A 89 -3.48 4.12 6.18
N LEU A 90 -4.63 3.62 5.73
CA LEU A 90 -5.93 4.22 6.01
C LEU A 90 -6.82 3.25 6.79
N ARG A 91 -7.53 3.80 7.77
CA ARG A 91 -8.62 3.14 8.51
C ARG A 91 -9.90 3.94 8.32
N PHE A 92 -11.05 3.26 8.31
CA PHE A 92 -12.33 3.93 8.09
C PHE A 92 -12.75 4.78 9.29
N ARG A 93 -12.52 4.29 10.51
CA ARG A 93 -12.62 5.07 11.75
C ARG A 93 -11.49 4.65 12.69
N GLU A 94 -11.25 5.47 13.70
CA GLU A 94 -10.16 5.30 14.67
C GLU A 94 -10.10 3.90 15.29
N HIS A 95 -11.25 3.35 15.66
CA HIS A 95 -11.41 2.04 16.32
C HIS A 95 -11.51 0.84 15.35
N PHE A 96 -11.47 1.07 14.04
CA PHE A 96 -11.38 -0.03 13.06
C PHE A 96 -9.92 -0.26 12.68
N PRO A 97 -9.55 -1.52 12.36
CA PRO A 97 -8.23 -1.80 11.83
C PRO A 97 -7.95 -1.05 10.53
N ALA A 98 -6.69 -0.76 10.27
CA ALA A 98 -6.29 -0.25 8.98
C ALA A 98 -6.51 -1.30 7.88
N LYS A 99 -7.15 -0.88 6.79
CA LYS A 99 -7.62 -1.80 5.74
C LYS A 99 -7.34 -1.35 4.31
N HIS A 100 -6.71 -0.20 4.12
CA HIS A 100 -6.45 0.34 2.80
C HIS A 100 -5.08 1.01 2.74
N LEU A 101 -4.41 0.86 1.59
CA LEU A 101 -3.09 1.42 1.31
C LEU A 101 -3.14 2.30 0.06
N GLY A 102 -2.26 3.30 0.01
CA GLY A 102 -2.01 4.07 -1.20
C GLY A 102 -0.62 4.68 -1.18
N VAL A 103 -0.08 5.05 -2.34
CA VAL A 103 1.19 5.77 -2.45
C VAL A 103 0.91 7.24 -2.70
N ALA A 104 1.37 8.12 -1.81
CA ALA A 104 1.23 9.57 -1.98
C ALA A 104 2.01 10.02 -3.23
N THR A 105 1.35 10.74 -4.13
CA THR A 105 1.97 11.30 -5.36
C THR A 105 1.95 12.82 -5.40
N SER A 106 1.31 13.44 -4.43
CA SER A 106 1.43 14.85 -4.04
C SER A 106 0.91 15.01 -2.61
N THR A 107 0.84 16.25 -2.12
CA THR A 107 0.18 16.57 -0.84
C THR A 107 -1.34 16.37 -0.86
N THR A 108 -1.94 16.15 -2.03
CA THR A 108 -3.40 16.06 -2.22
C THR A 108 -3.85 14.84 -3.01
N HIS A 109 -2.93 14.03 -3.54
CA HIS A 109 -3.24 12.90 -4.40
C HIS A 109 -2.44 11.67 -4.02
N MET A 110 -3.05 10.50 -4.20
CA MET A 110 -2.40 9.20 -4.08
C MET A 110 -2.84 8.28 -5.22
N ILE A 111 -2.04 7.25 -5.50
CA ILE A 111 -2.46 6.11 -6.32
C ILE A 111 -2.78 4.96 -5.38
N HIS A 112 -3.93 4.31 -5.58
CA HIS A 112 -4.43 3.23 -4.74
C HIS A 112 -5.37 2.29 -5.51
#